data_AF-A0A382RG23-F1
#
_entry.id   AF-A0A382RG23-F1
#
_cell.length_a   1.000
_cell.length_b   1.000
_cell.length_c   1.000
_cell.angle_alpha   90.00
_cell.angle_beta   90.00
_cell.angle_gamma   90.00
#
_symmetry.space_group_name_H-M   'P 1'
#
loop_
_entity.id
_entity.type
_entity.pdbx_description
1 polymer ?
#
loop_
_entity_poly.entity_id
_entity_poly.type
_entity_poly.pdbx_seq_one_letter_code
_entity_poly.pdbx_strand_id
1 'polypeptide(L)' 'VGKVQFMKLMRNRANQLGGNFVLGEFMDDVLNTGSIPWSLIRWEMTGLDDEIKQLTTQ' A
#
# COMPACT_ATOMS: atom_id res chain seq x y z
N VAL A 1 3.84 4.29 -13.75
CA VAL A 1 3.48 4.76 -12.38
C VAL A 1 3.01 3.62 -11.48
N GLY A 2 2.03 2.79 -11.88
CA GLY A 2 1.48 1.73 -11.01
C GLY A 2 2.49 0.72 -10.44
N LYS A 3 3.41 0.19 -11.27
CA LYS A 3 4.44 -0.76 -10.79
C LYS A 3 5.34 -0.20 -9.68
N VAL A 4 5.69 1.08 -9.75
CA VAL A 4 6.54 1.73 -8.73
C VAL A 4 5.76 1.87 -7.42
N GLN A 5 4.49 2.25 -7.48
CA GLN A 5 3.64 2.36 -6.30
C GLN A 5 3.40 1.00 -5.64
N PHE A 6 3.17 -0.03 -6.45
CA PHE A 6 3.07 -1.42 -5.97
C PHE A 6 4.35 -1.86 -5.22
N MET A 7 5.53 -1.63 -5.80
CA MET A 7 6.81 -1.96 -5.16
C MET A 7 7.03 -1.17 -3.86
N LYS A 8 6.64 0.11 -3.83
CA LYS A 8 6.73 0.96 -2.62
C LYS A 8 5.82 0.44 -1.51
N LEU A 9 4.58 0.06 -1.86
CA LEU A 9 3.61 -0.52 -0.93
C LEU A 9 4.12 -1.85 -0.36
N MET A 10 4.58 -2.77 -1.23
CA MET A 10 5.13 -4.05 -0.81
C MET A 10 6.31 -3.87 0.15
N ARG A 11 7.26 -2.99 -0.18
CA ARG A 11 8.41 -2.69 0.69
C ARG A 11 7.96 -2.20 2.06
N ASN A 12 6.98 -1.30 2.11
CA ASN A 12 6.50 -0.75 3.37
C ASN A 12 5.78 -1.80 4.22
N ARG A 13 4.92 -2.61 3.61
CA ARG A 13 4.20 -3.67 4.31
C ARG A 13 5.15 -4.78 4.78
N ALA A 14 6.13 -5.16 3.97
CA ALA A 14 7.16 -6.11 4.34
C ALA A 14 8.00 -5.62 5.53
N ASN A 15 8.39 -4.34 5.53
CA ASN A 15 9.12 -3.76 6.66
C ASN A 15 8.29 -3.70 7.95
N GLN A 16 6.97 -3.46 7.86
CA GLN A 16 6.07 -3.41 9.03
C GLN A 16 5.83 -4.80 9.64
N LEU A 17 5.63 -5.81 8.80
CA LEU A 17 5.32 -7.17 9.25
C LEU A 17 6.58 -7.98 9.59
N GLY A 18 7.75 -7.58 9.07
CA GLY A 18 9.01 -8.27 9.30
C GLY A 18 8.93 -9.74 8.89
N GLY A 19 9.28 -10.65 9.80
CA GLY A 19 9.22 -12.10 9.58
C GLY A 19 7.81 -12.66 9.37
N ASN A 20 6.77 -11.88 9.66
CA ASN A 20 5.37 -12.28 9.43
C ASN A 20 4.85 -11.85 8.05
N PHE A 21 5.69 -11.27 7.19
CA PHE A 21 5.27 -10.89 5.85
C PHE A 21 5.04 -12.13 4.97
N VAL A 22 3.82 -12.29 4.49
CA VAL A 22 3.44 -13.34 3.53
C VAL A 22 3.08 -12.68 2.21
N LEU A 23 3.83 -13.00 1.14
CA LEU A 23 3.62 -12.41 -0.18
C LEU A 23 2.25 -12.75 -0.77
N GLY A 24 1.74 -13.96 -0.53
CA GLY A 24 0.42 -14.39 -1.00
C GLY A 24 -0.70 -13.52 -0.42
N GLU A 25 -0.76 -13.41 0.91
CA GLU A 25 -1.73 -12.58 1.61
C GLU A 25 -1.65 -11.11 1.18
N PHE A 26 -0.44 -10.58 1.00
CA PHE A 26 -0.25 -9.24 0.46
C PHE A 26 -0.85 -9.07 -0.95
N MET A 27 -0.65 -10.04 -1.84
CA MET A 27 -1.21 -10.00 -3.18
C MET A 27 -2.73 -10.09 -3.16
N ASP A 28 -3.28 -10.96 -2.31
CA ASP A 28 -4.73 -11.11 -2.13
C ASP A 28 -5.35 -9.81 -1.61
N ASP A 29 -4.75 -9.19 -0.60
CA ASP A 29 -5.19 -7.90 -0.06
C ASP A 29 -5.22 -6.81 -1.15
N VAL A 30 -4.13 -6.67 -1.93
CA VAL A 30 -4.04 -5.68 -3.00
C VAL A 30 -5.09 -5.93 -4.08
N LEU A 31 -5.30 -7.18 -4.51
CA LEU A 31 -6.29 -7.51 -5.53
C LEU A 31 -7.73 -7.28 -5.03
N ASN A 32 -7.98 -7.48 -3.73
CA ASN A 32 -9.29 -7.27 -3.11
C ASN A 32 -9.65 -5.78 -2.92
N THR A 33 -8.69 -4.86 -2.95
CA THR A 33 -8.98 -3.40 -2.83
C THR A 33 -9.68 -2.78 -4.05
N GLY A 34 -9.69 -3.46 -5.20
CA GLY A 34 -10.31 -2.95 -6.43
C GLY A 34 -9.55 -1.79 -7.08
N SER A 35 -10.22 -1.04 -7.96
CA SER A 35 -9.59 0.08 -8.71
C SER A 35 -9.74 1.40 -7.98
N ILE A 36 -8.90 1.61 -6.97
CA ILE A 36 -8.76 2.87 -6.23
C ILE A 36 -7.34 3.43 -6.35
N PRO A 37 -7.09 4.71 -5.99
CA PRO A 37 -5.74 5.29 -6.02
C PRO A 37 -4.76 4.55 -5.11
N TRP A 38 -3.52 4.37 -5.58
CA TRP A 38 -2.46 3.69 -4.81
C TRP A 38 -2.15 4.31 -3.45
N SER A 39 -2.28 5.63 -3.33
CA SER A 39 -2.12 6.35 -2.07
C SER A 39 -3.15 5.92 -1.03
N LEU A 40 -4.38 5.60 -1.45
CA LEU A 40 -5.46 5.15 -0.58
C LEU A 40 -5.22 3.70 -0.13
N ILE A 41 -4.89 2.81 -1.07
CA ILE A 41 -4.51 1.41 -0.77
C ILE A 41 -3.38 1.38 0.26
N ARG A 42 -2.35 2.22 0.06
CA ARG A 42 -1.22 2.33 0.96
C ARG A 42 -1.63 2.80 2.35
N TRP A 43 -2.47 3.82 2.45
CA TRP A 43 -2.97 4.29 3.73
C TRP A 43 -3.77 3.21 4.47
N GLU A 44 -4.70 2.52 3.78
CA GLU A 44 -5.49 1.44 4.38
C GLU A 44 -4.63 0.27 4.86
N MET A 45 -3.66 -0.17 4.04
CA MET A 45 -2.82 -1.33 4.35
C MET A 45 -1.69 -1.03 5.34
N THR A 46 -1.19 0.20 5.40
CA THR A 46 0.04 0.51 6.18
C THR A 46 -0.16 1.58 7.24
N GLY A 47 -1.29 2.30 7.23
CA GLY A 47 -1.53 3.47 8.07
C GLY A 47 -0.71 4.71 7.71
N LEU A 48 0.12 4.65 6.66
CA LEU A 48 0.95 5.77 6.22
C LEU A 48 0.12 6.77 5.43
N ASP A 49 -0.14 7.94 6.03
CA ASP A 49 -1.03 8.97 5.50
C ASP A 49 -0.32 10.08 4.72
N ASP A 50 1.00 9.97 4.55
CA ASP A 50 1.85 10.99 3.93
C ASP A 50 1.44 11.33 2.50
N GLU A 51 1.08 10.33 1.71
CA GLU A 51 0.63 10.52 0.32
C GLU A 51 -0.81 11.02 0.21
N ILE A 52 -1.69 10.63 1.14
CA ILE A 52 -3.08 11.10 1.16
C ILE A 52 -3.16 12.58 1.55
N LYS A 53 -2.37 13.01 2.55
CA LYS A 53 -2.29 14.42 2.94
C LYS A 53 -1.88 15.34 1.80
N GLN A 54 -1.01 14.87 0.90
CA GLN A 54 -0.61 15.63 -0.29
C GLN A 54 -1.74 15.77 -1.32
N LEU A 55 -2.71 14.85 -1.33
CA LEU A 55 -3.85 14.88 -2.25
C LEU A 55 -5.00 15.75 -1.74
N THR A 56 -5.19 15.86 -0.42
CA THR A 56 -6.30 16.61 0.19
C THR A 56 -5.97 18.07 0.51
N THR A 57 -4.69 18.46 0.49
CA THR A 57 -4.25 19.83 0.81
C THR A 57 -4.18 20.71 -0.45
N GLN A 58 -5.28 20.80 -1.20
CA GLN A 58 -5.44 21.78 -2.30
C GLN A 58 -6.06 23.08 -1.80
#